data_AF-A0A0Q5R5A9-F1
#
_entry.id   AF-A0A0Q5R5A9-F1
#
_cell.length_a   1.000
_cell.length_b   1.000
_cell.length_c   1.000
_cell.angle_alpha   90.00
_cell.angle_beta   90.00
_cell.angle_gamma   90.00
#
_symmetry.space_group_name_H-M   'P 1'
#
loop_
_entity.id
_entity.type
_entity.pdbx_description
1 polymer ?
#
loop_
_entity_poly.entity_id
_entity_poly.type
_entity_poly.pdbx_seq_one_letter_code
_entity_poly.pdbx_strand_id
1 'polypeptide(L)'
;MAGPAVAGEMRQGGKMLLTGGVSSIEGAAGGGLATWALIAGNETDAGIGGKVHATYVALPDFDLASAGVAIGIRDRVEISYARQTFDTRQAGAALGLGKGFKFGQDVYGVKVRISGSALYDQDRILPQISIGVQHKRADKAPIIAAVGGKQSNGTDFYVAATKVILSRSLVVDATVRFTKANQFGLLGFGGDLKNRYKPQFEGSAGMLIKRNLLVGAEVRTRPSNLGFAREQRALDAFAAWSVSRNVAFTAAYADLGDIATVRRQRGAFLSLQGSF
;
A
#
# COMPACT_ATOMS: atom_id res chain seq x y z
N MET A 1 -44.49 -11.00 10.22
CA MET A 1 -43.79 -10.90 11.52
C MET A 1 -42.30 -10.81 11.25
N ALA A 2 -41.64 -9.71 11.61
CA ALA A 2 -40.19 -9.62 11.55
C ALA A 2 -39.63 -10.29 12.83
N GLY A 3 -38.86 -11.37 12.67
CA GLY A 3 -38.19 -12.01 13.80
C GLY A 3 -37.14 -11.08 14.42
N PRO A 4 -36.83 -11.23 15.72
CA PRO A 4 -35.81 -10.41 16.35
C PRO A 4 -34.47 -10.62 15.65
N ALA A 5 -33.80 -9.53 15.27
CA ALA A 5 -32.44 -9.58 14.76
C ALA A 5 -31.53 -10.05 15.89
N VAL A 6 -31.10 -11.31 15.84
CA VAL A 6 -30.11 -11.85 16.78
C VAL A 6 -28.76 -11.22 16.41
N ALA A 7 -28.31 -10.26 17.22
CA ALA A 7 -26.95 -9.75 17.13
C ALA A 7 -26.00 -10.89 17.53
N GLY A 8 -25.36 -11.53 16.56
CA GLY A 8 -24.30 -12.51 16.83
C GLY A 8 -23.19 -11.86 17.66
N GLU A 9 -22.67 -12.58 18.65
CA GLU A 9 -21.57 -12.09 19.49
C GLU A 9 -20.37 -11.69 18.63
N MET A 10 -19.85 -10.47 18.85
CA MET A 10 -18.62 -10.05 18.20
C MET A 10 -17.45 -10.84 18.76
N ARG A 11 -16.71 -11.54 17.89
CA ARG A 11 -15.52 -12.30 18.25
C ARG A 11 -14.27 -11.52 17.89
N GLN A 12 -13.40 -11.33 18.87
CA GLN A 12 -12.13 -10.63 18.67
C GLN A 12 -11.04 -11.61 18.24
N GLY A 13 -10.26 -11.23 17.22
CA GLY A 13 -9.18 -12.04 16.68
C GLY A 13 -9.63 -13.24 15.83
N GLY A 14 -8.72 -14.21 15.68
CA GLY A 14 -8.97 -15.49 15.00
C GLY A 14 -8.37 -15.63 13.60
N LYS A 15 -7.93 -14.52 12.98
CA LYS A 15 -7.24 -14.57 11.68
C LYS A 15 -5.85 -15.20 11.81
N MET A 16 -5.42 -15.90 10.75
CA MET A 16 -4.10 -16.54 10.71
C MET A 16 -2.98 -15.47 10.61
N LEU A 17 -1.82 -15.78 11.18
CA LEU A 17 -0.66 -14.87 11.16
C LEU A 17 -0.30 -14.49 9.72
N LEU A 18 0.05 -13.22 9.51
CA LEU A 18 0.42 -12.63 8.21
C LEU A 18 -0.68 -12.66 7.13
N THR A 19 -1.88 -13.17 7.41
CA THR A 19 -2.99 -13.22 6.43
C THR A 19 -3.86 -11.98 6.40
N GLY A 20 -3.57 -10.97 7.23
CA GLY A 20 -4.09 -9.60 7.07
C GLY A 20 -3.20 -8.72 6.17
N GLY A 21 -2.16 -9.29 5.54
CA GLY A 21 -1.12 -8.56 4.83
C GLY A 21 -0.22 -7.74 5.74
N VAL A 22 0.82 -7.14 5.16
CA VAL A 22 1.56 -6.01 5.71
C VAL A 22 0.72 -4.72 5.54
N SER A 23 1.14 -3.60 6.12
CA SER A 23 0.66 -2.27 5.68
C SER A 23 1.47 -1.76 4.50
N SER A 24 0.80 -1.36 3.42
CA SER A 24 1.45 -0.62 2.34
C SER A 24 1.94 0.75 2.83
N ILE A 25 2.87 1.38 2.10
CA ILE A 25 3.29 2.77 2.40
C ILE A 25 2.12 3.76 2.37
N GLU A 26 1.00 3.41 1.72
CA GLU A 26 -0.23 4.19 1.60
C GLU A 26 -1.28 3.83 2.67
N GLY A 27 -0.96 2.89 3.57
CA GLY A 27 -1.74 2.54 4.76
C GLY A 27 -2.75 1.40 4.59
N ALA A 28 -3.17 1.09 3.36
CA ALA A 28 -4.04 -0.05 3.12
C ALA A 28 -3.30 -1.38 3.32
N ALA A 29 -4.01 -2.46 3.67
CA ALA A 29 -3.41 -3.79 3.74
C ALA A 29 -2.86 -4.26 2.36
N GLY A 30 -1.65 -4.81 2.36
CA GLY A 30 -0.85 -5.13 1.16
C GLY A 30 0.46 -5.86 1.49
N GLY A 31 1.47 -5.80 0.62
CA GLY A 31 2.82 -6.36 0.90
C GLY A 31 3.88 -5.33 1.32
N GLY A 32 3.63 -4.04 1.09
CA GLY A 32 4.52 -2.93 1.45
C GLY A 32 4.51 -1.85 0.36
N LEU A 33 4.65 -2.28 -0.89
CA LEU A 33 4.53 -1.48 -2.11
C LEU A 33 3.18 -1.69 -2.80
N ALA A 34 2.74 -2.95 -2.95
CA ALA A 34 1.49 -3.29 -3.62
C ALA A 34 0.32 -3.40 -2.63
N THR A 35 -0.86 -3.06 -3.13
CA THR A 35 -2.14 -3.19 -2.42
C THR A 35 -2.66 -4.60 -2.61
N TRP A 36 -3.11 -5.27 -1.54
CA TRP A 36 -3.73 -6.59 -1.64
C TRP A 36 -5.23 -6.54 -1.37
N ALA A 37 -5.95 -7.58 -1.78
CA ALA A 37 -7.38 -7.73 -1.55
C ALA A 37 -7.76 -8.05 -0.10
N LEU A 38 -6.76 -8.31 0.76
CA LEU A 38 -6.93 -8.62 2.17
C LEU A 38 -7.47 -7.41 2.97
N ILE A 39 -8.19 -7.67 4.05
CA ILE A 39 -8.67 -6.64 4.99
C ILE A 39 -7.75 -6.60 6.21
N ALA A 40 -7.35 -5.39 6.61
CA ALA A 40 -6.47 -5.12 7.75
C ALA A 40 -7.11 -5.52 9.08
N GLY A 41 -6.28 -5.96 10.03
CA GLY A 41 -6.71 -6.40 11.36
C GLY A 41 -6.62 -7.92 11.52
N ASN A 42 -6.76 -8.39 12.76
CA ASN A 42 -6.69 -9.82 13.09
C ASN A 42 -8.08 -10.46 13.25
N GLU A 43 -9.14 -9.74 12.88
CA GLU A 43 -10.52 -10.17 13.02
C GLU A 43 -10.95 -11.20 11.95
N THR A 44 -11.98 -11.95 12.31
CA THR A 44 -12.74 -12.82 11.39
C THR A 44 -14.01 -12.10 10.93
N ASP A 45 -14.93 -12.81 10.27
CA ASP A 45 -16.21 -12.28 9.79
C ASP A 45 -17.16 -11.78 10.90
N ALA A 46 -16.89 -12.15 12.15
CA ALA A 46 -17.66 -11.73 13.33
C ALA A 46 -16.96 -10.65 14.17
N GLY A 47 -15.88 -10.02 13.71
CA GLY A 47 -15.10 -9.10 14.55
C GLY A 47 -14.82 -7.72 13.97
N ILE A 48 -14.08 -6.91 14.74
CA ILE A 48 -13.47 -5.65 14.31
C ILE A 48 -12.01 -5.73 14.70
N GLY A 49 -11.10 -5.51 13.76
CA GLY A 49 -9.67 -5.52 13.99
C GLY A 49 -9.04 -4.19 13.66
N GLY A 50 -7.84 -3.99 14.16
CA GLY A 50 -7.06 -2.79 13.94
C GLY A 50 -5.65 -3.10 13.48
N LYS A 51 -5.05 -2.19 12.72
CA LYS A 51 -3.65 -2.21 12.36
C LYS A 51 -3.07 -0.82 12.48
N VAL A 52 -1.86 -0.72 12.99
CA VAL A 52 -1.04 0.49 12.95
C VAL A 52 0.31 0.15 12.36
N HIS A 53 0.94 1.07 11.66
CA HIS A 53 2.28 0.86 11.11
C HIS A 53 3.13 2.12 11.15
N ALA A 54 4.44 1.88 11.15
CA ALA A 54 5.46 2.86 10.88
C ALA A 54 6.47 2.24 9.90
N THR A 55 6.72 2.94 8.80
CA THR A 55 7.57 2.49 7.70
C THR A 55 8.59 3.55 7.37
N TYR A 56 9.81 3.14 7.10
CA TYR A 56 10.91 3.97 6.65
C TYR A 56 11.56 3.36 5.42
N VAL A 57 11.74 4.16 4.37
CA VAL A 57 12.46 3.79 3.15
C VAL A 57 13.65 4.71 3.00
N ALA A 58 14.85 4.16 3.14
CA ALA A 58 16.11 4.86 2.99
C ALA A 58 16.62 4.68 1.56
N LEU A 59 16.64 5.74 0.76
CA LEU A 59 17.19 5.75 -0.59
C LEU A 59 18.50 6.56 -0.58
N PRO A 60 19.34 6.47 -1.61
CA PRO A 60 20.61 7.20 -1.65
C PRO A 60 20.43 8.72 -1.50
N ASP A 61 19.40 9.25 -2.16
CA ASP A 61 19.18 10.70 -2.28
C ASP A 61 17.91 11.19 -1.59
N PHE A 62 17.03 10.27 -1.17
CA PHE A 62 15.74 10.60 -0.56
C PHE A 62 15.42 9.66 0.60
N ASP A 63 14.60 10.12 1.53
CA ASP A 63 14.00 9.26 2.55
C ASP A 63 12.48 9.36 2.50
N LEU A 64 11.78 8.24 2.66
CA LEU A 64 10.33 8.22 2.84
C LEU A 64 10.01 7.66 4.24
N ALA A 65 9.28 8.43 5.04
CA ALA A 65 8.63 7.92 6.24
C ALA A 65 7.11 7.84 6.01
N SER A 66 6.48 6.77 6.48
CA SER A 66 5.02 6.60 6.47
C SER A 66 4.56 6.07 7.82
N ALA A 67 3.53 6.68 8.40
CA ALA A 67 2.86 6.15 9.58
C ALA A 67 1.35 6.20 9.37
N GLY A 68 0.64 5.19 9.87
CA GLY A 68 -0.79 5.12 9.63
C GLY A 68 -1.50 4.07 10.44
N VAL A 69 -2.82 4.05 10.25
CA VAL A 69 -3.76 3.17 10.93
C VAL A 69 -4.79 2.65 9.94
N ALA A 70 -5.30 1.44 10.19
CA ALA A 70 -6.39 0.85 9.45
C ALA A 70 -7.31 0.08 10.39
N ILE A 71 -8.60 0.08 10.11
CA ILE A 71 -9.63 -0.65 10.85
C ILE A 71 -10.31 -1.59 9.87
N GLY A 72 -10.33 -2.87 10.21
CA GLY A 72 -11.09 -3.92 9.53
C GLY A 72 -12.39 -4.20 10.26
N ILE A 73 -13.48 -4.30 9.51
CA ILE A 73 -14.81 -4.61 10.03
C ILE A 73 -15.27 -5.88 9.33
N ARG A 74 -15.44 -6.94 10.13
CA ARG A 74 -15.99 -8.24 9.72
C ARG A 74 -15.24 -8.89 8.56
N ASP A 75 -13.92 -8.64 8.46
CA ASP A 75 -13.10 -9.06 7.33
C ASP A 75 -13.73 -8.67 5.97
N ARG A 76 -14.51 -7.57 5.93
CA ARG A 76 -15.32 -7.17 4.76
C ARG A 76 -15.01 -5.75 4.33
N VAL A 77 -14.86 -4.84 5.27
CA VAL A 77 -14.62 -3.41 5.01
C VAL A 77 -13.35 -2.99 5.74
N GLU A 78 -12.49 -2.25 5.06
CA GLU A 78 -11.31 -1.60 5.61
C GLU A 78 -11.45 -0.08 5.45
N ILE A 79 -11.14 0.66 6.51
CA ILE A 79 -10.94 2.11 6.49
C ILE A 79 -9.50 2.36 6.92
N SER A 80 -8.75 3.16 6.17
CA SER A 80 -7.34 3.42 6.44
C SER A 80 -6.97 4.89 6.34
N TYR A 81 -5.94 5.28 7.10
CA TYR A 81 -5.28 6.57 6.99
C TYR A 81 -3.77 6.39 7.09
N ALA A 82 -3.01 7.09 6.26
CA ALA A 82 -1.56 7.17 6.38
C ALA A 82 -1.06 8.59 6.08
N ARG A 83 -0.07 9.01 6.86
CA ARG A 83 0.72 10.21 6.62
C ARG A 83 2.08 9.80 6.09
N GLN A 84 2.47 10.37 4.95
CA GLN A 84 3.77 10.20 4.34
C GLN A 84 4.57 11.50 4.42
N THR A 85 5.87 11.38 4.66
CA THR A 85 6.84 12.47 4.58
C THR A 85 8.00 12.01 3.72
N PHE A 86 8.24 12.71 2.62
CA PHE A 86 9.31 12.44 1.67
C PHE A 86 10.37 13.54 1.74
N ASP A 87 11.52 13.21 2.30
CA ASP A 87 12.67 14.11 2.48
C ASP A 87 13.59 14.02 1.26
N THR A 88 13.85 15.17 0.64
CA THR A 88 14.75 15.29 -0.52
C THR A 88 16.22 15.37 -0.18
N ARG A 89 16.58 15.35 1.11
CA ARG A 89 17.96 15.34 1.61
C ARG A 89 18.84 16.34 0.85
N GLN A 90 19.98 15.90 0.32
CA GLN A 90 20.88 16.74 -0.46
C GLN A 90 20.36 17.01 -1.89
N ALA A 91 19.57 16.08 -2.44
CA ALA A 91 18.98 16.23 -3.77
C ALA A 91 18.01 17.41 -3.86
N GLY A 92 17.37 17.80 -2.75
CA GLY A 92 16.52 19.01 -2.71
C GLY A 92 17.25 20.28 -3.17
N ALA A 93 18.55 20.42 -2.86
CA ALA A 93 19.35 21.54 -3.35
C ALA A 93 19.56 21.48 -4.87
N ALA A 94 19.87 20.28 -5.41
CA ALA A 94 20.01 20.06 -6.85
C ALA A 94 18.69 20.24 -7.62
N LEU A 95 17.56 20.05 -6.95
CA LEU A 95 16.21 20.25 -7.48
C LEU A 95 15.68 21.68 -7.29
N GLY A 96 16.48 22.60 -6.72
CA GLY A 96 16.06 23.98 -6.49
C GLY A 96 15.03 24.17 -5.36
N LEU A 97 14.84 23.15 -4.52
CA LEU A 97 13.88 23.15 -3.39
C LEU A 97 14.54 23.55 -2.06
N GLY A 98 15.87 23.54 -2.01
CA GLY A 98 16.65 23.67 -0.79
C GLY A 98 16.98 22.32 -0.16
N LYS A 99 18.07 22.28 0.63
CA LYS A 99 18.52 21.05 1.30
C LYS A 99 17.51 20.61 2.36
N GLY A 100 17.17 19.33 2.37
CA GLY A 100 16.25 18.73 3.35
C GLY A 100 14.79 19.14 3.13
N PHE A 101 14.43 19.55 1.92
CA PHE A 101 13.05 19.92 1.61
C PHE A 101 12.14 18.70 1.74
N LYS A 102 11.01 18.85 2.43
CA LYS A 102 10.07 17.74 2.71
C LYS A 102 8.73 17.94 2.00
N PHE A 103 8.32 16.92 1.27
CA PHE A 103 6.95 16.77 0.78
C PHE A 103 6.14 15.97 1.81
N GLY A 104 4.95 16.46 2.15
CA GLY A 104 3.99 15.72 2.97
C GLY A 104 2.81 15.27 2.13
N GLN A 105 2.25 14.10 2.46
CA GLN A 105 1.02 13.61 1.85
C GLN A 105 0.15 12.85 2.86
N ASP A 106 -1.14 13.14 2.86
CA ASP A 106 -2.16 12.35 3.54
C ASP A 106 -2.83 11.40 2.55
N VAL A 107 -3.08 10.17 2.99
CA VAL A 107 -3.79 9.14 2.23
C VAL A 107 -4.94 8.61 3.06
N TYR A 108 -6.16 8.74 2.55
CA TYR A 108 -7.40 8.23 3.14
C TYR A 108 -7.91 7.10 2.26
N GLY A 109 -8.14 5.93 2.83
CA GLY A 109 -8.53 4.74 2.09
C GLY A 109 -9.82 4.10 2.58
N VAL A 110 -10.59 3.56 1.64
CA VAL A 110 -11.69 2.62 1.90
C VAL A 110 -11.54 1.45 0.96
N LYS A 111 -11.68 0.23 1.47
CA LYS A 111 -11.62 -1.01 0.68
C LYS A 111 -12.71 -1.95 1.14
N VAL A 112 -13.34 -2.62 0.19
CA VAL A 112 -14.43 -3.55 0.44
C VAL A 112 -14.11 -4.86 -0.27
N ARG A 113 -14.02 -5.94 0.49
CA ARG A 113 -14.02 -7.31 -0.06
C ARG A 113 -15.39 -7.55 -0.67
N ILE A 114 -15.45 -7.87 -1.95
CA ILE A 114 -16.72 -8.09 -2.65
C ILE A 114 -17.02 -9.58 -2.83
N SER A 115 -16.00 -10.42 -2.98
CA SER A 115 -16.16 -11.85 -3.26
C SER A 115 -14.96 -12.68 -2.80
N GLY A 116 -15.21 -13.96 -2.54
CA GLY A 116 -14.20 -14.98 -2.23
C GLY A 116 -13.49 -14.80 -0.88
N SER A 117 -12.78 -15.85 -0.49
CA SER A 117 -11.81 -15.83 0.59
C SER A 117 -10.42 -16.23 0.09
N ALA A 118 -9.41 -15.43 0.45
CA ALA A 118 -8.03 -15.69 0.04
C ALA A 118 -7.52 -16.97 0.70
N LEU A 119 -8.02 -17.25 1.90
CA LEU A 119 -7.52 -18.28 2.81
C LEU A 119 -8.47 -19.47 2.94
N TYR A 120 -9.78 -19.24 3.01
CA TYR A 120 -10.74 -20.32 3.35
C TYR A 120 -11.21 -21.12 2.13
N ASP A 121 -11.30 -20.52 0.95
CA ASP A 121 -11.82 -21.16 -0.26
C ASP A 121 -10.74 -22.02 -0.97
N GLN A 122 -10.15 -22.99 -0.29
CA GLN A 122 -9.05 -23.81 -0.85
C GLN A 122 -9.52 -24.82 -1.92
N ASP A 123 -10.80 -25.15 -1.94
CA ASP A 123 -11.47 -25.99 -2.94
C ASP A 123 -11.75 -25.24 -4.26
N ARG A 124 -11.61 -23.90 -4.27
CA ARG A 124 -11.95 -23.04 -5.40
C ARG A 124 -10.72 -22.28 -5.90
N ILE A 125 -10.65 -22.08 -7.21
CA ILE A 125 -9.62 -21.24 -7.85
C ILE A 125 -9.88 -19.75 -7.58
N LEU A 126 -11.13 -19.37 -7.29
CA LEU A 126 -11.54 -17.99 -7.06
C LEU A 126 -10.67 -17.33 -5.97
N PRO A 127 -10.00 -16.19 -6.26
CA PRO A 127 -9.30 -15.41 -5.25
C PRO A 127 -10.27 -14.59 -4.41
N GLN A 128 -9.77 -14.01 -3.31
CA GLN A 128 -10.46 -12.90 -2.68
C GLN A 128 -10.36 -11.69 -3.59
N ILE A 129 -11.49 -11.06 -3.86
CA ILE A 129 -11.58 -9.86 -4.69
C ILE A 129 -12.06 -8.71 -3.82
N SER A 130 -11.37 -7.59 -3.90
CA SER A 130 -11.77 -6.34 -3.26
C SER A 130 -11.75 -5.19 -4.25
N ILE A 131 -12.57 -4.19 -3.97
CA ILE A 131 -12.51 -2.89 -4.62
C ILE A 131 -12.13 -1.85 -3.58
N GLY A 132 -11.39 -0.83 -3.98
CA GLY A 132 -11.04 0.24 -3.06
C GLY A 132 -10.81 1.57 -3.73
N VAL A 133 -10.83 2.58 -2.87
CA VAL A 133 -10.58 3.98 -3.21
C VAL A 133 -9.55 4.54 -2.24
N GLN A 134 -8.63 5.35 -2.76
CA GLN A 134 -7.68 6.11 -1.94
C GLN A 134 -7.69 7.57 -2.37
N HIS A 135 -8.14 8.45 -1.48
CA HIS A 135 -8.04 9.89 -1.66
C HIS A 135 -6.75 10.41 -1.04
N LYS A 136 -5.99 11.19 -1.80
CA LYS A 136 -4.65 11.64 -1.44
C LYS A 136 -4.57 13.16 -1.50
N ARG A 137 -3.88 13.77 -0.54
CA ARG A 137 -3.64 15.21 -0.47
C ARG A 137 -2.18 15.48 -0.19
N ALA A 138 -1.51 16.19 -1.10
CA ALA A 138 -0.12 16.59 -0.99
C ALA A 138 0.00 18.05 -0.54
N ASP A 139 0.94 18.33 0.35
CA ASP A 139 1.02 19.61 1.06
C ASP A 139 1.56 20.77 0.20
N LYS A 140 2.36 20.47 -0.82
CA LYS A 140 3.21 21.46 -1.51
C LYS A 140 2.61 21.91 -2.83
N ALA A 141 1.37 22.38 -2.81
CA ALA A 141 0.63 22.76 -4.03
C ALA A 141 1.38 23.73 -4.97
N PRO A 142 2.05 24.80 -4.49
CA PRO A 142 2.79 25.70 -5.39
C PRO A 142 3.95 25.01 -6.12
N ILE A 143 4.69 24.14 -5.43
CA ILE A 143 5.81 23.40 -6.02
C ILE A 143 5.29 22.34 -6.99
N ILE A 144 4.21 21.64 -6.63
CA ILE A 144 3.53 20.69 -7.52
C ILE A 144 3.12 21.37 -8.82
N ALA A 145 2.53 22.57 -8.75
CA ALA A 145 2.16 23.34 -9.93
C ALA A 145 3.40 23.77 -10.75
N ALA A 146 4.47 24.21 -10.09
CA ALA A 146 5.71 24.62 -10.75
C ALA A 146 6.39 23.49 -11.54
N VAL A 147 6.27 22.25 -11.07
CA VAL A 147 6.79 21.06 -11.77
C VAL A 147 5.78 20.45 -12.76
N GLY A 148 4.64 21.11 -13.00
CA GLY A 148 3.65 20.73 -14.02
C GLY A 148 2.50 19.85 -13.53
N GLY A 149 2.47 19.47 -12.25
CA GLY A 149 1.34 18.79 -11.62
C GLY A 149 0.09 19.67 -11.64
N LYS A 150 -1.06 19.11 -12.01
CA LYS A 150 -2.30 19.89 -12.20
C LYS A 150 -3.08 20.09 -10.91
N GLN A 151 -3.00 19.14 -10.00
CA GLN A 151 -3.72 19.15 -8.74
C GLN A 151 -2.81 18.66 -7.61
N SER A 152 -2.98 19.22 -6.41
CA SER A 152 -2.31 18.76 -5.19
C SER A 152 -3.09 17.66 -4.46
N ASN A 153 -4.28 17.30 -4.94
CA ASN A 153 -5.04 16.17 -4.43
C ASN A 153 -5.61 15.34 -5.58
N GLY A 154 -5.94 14.10 -5.30
CA GLY A 154 -6.50 13.19 -6.28
C GLY A 154 -6.98 11.90 -5.64
N THR A 155 -7.74 11.12 -6.41
CA THR A 155 -8.37 9.90 -5.94
C THR A 155 -7.98 8.75 -6.84
N ASP A 156 -7.48 7.67 -6.25
CA ASP A 156 -7.21 6.43 -6.96
C ASP A 156 -8.36 5.45 -6.74
N PHE A 157 -8.67 4.66 -7.76
CA PHE A 157 -9.63 3.56 -7.68
C PHE A 157 -8.92 2.27 -8.06
N TYR A 158 -9.21 1.16 -7.38
CA TYR A 158 -8.56 -0.10 -7.70
C TYR A 158 -9.46 -1.30 -7.48
N VAL A 159 -9.10 -2.38 -8.16
CA VAL A 159 -9.60 -3.74 -7.93
C VAL A 159 -8.38 -4.61 -7.66
N ALA A 160 -8.43 -5.37 -6.56
CA ALA A 160 -7.36 -6.26 -6.13
C ALA A 160 -7.89 -7.70 -6.04
N ALA A 161 -7.04 -8.67 -6.38
CA ALA A 161 -7.31 -10.09 -6.30
C ALA A 161 -6.14 -10.83 -5.64
N THR A 162 -6.37 -11.43 -4.47
CA THR A 162 -5.35 -12.16 -3.70
C THR A 162 -5.77 -13.61 -3.48
N LYS A 163 -4.84 -14.55 -3.68
CA LYS A 163 -5.03 -15.97 -3.36
C LYS A 163 -3.90 -16.49 -2.48
N VAL A 164 -4.25 -17.19 -1.42
CA VAL A 164 -3.33 -18.03 -0.64
C VAL A 164 -3.56 -19.48 -1.04
N ILE A 165 -2.51 -20.15 -1.51
CA ILE A 165 -2.48 -21.55 -1.90
C ILE A 165 -1.74 -22.31 -0.80
N LEU A 166 -2.50 -22.84 0.17
CA LEU A 166 -1.92 -23.43 1.39
C LEU A 166 -1.06 -24.66 1.08
N SER A 167 -1.45 -25.47 0.09
CA SER A 167 -0.68 -26.66 -0.34
C SER A 167 0.71 -26.33 -0.89
N ARG A 168 0.96 -25.06 -1.25
CA ARG A 168 2.24 -24.58 -1.78
C ARG A 168 2.87 -23.51 -0.90
N SER A 169 2.27 -23.19 0.25
CA SER A 169 2.69 -22.07 1.10
C SER A 169 2.86 -20.76 0.31
N LEU A 170 2.02 -20.52 -0.70
CA LEU A 170 2.20 -19.44 -1.68
C LEU A 170 1.06 -18.42 -1.55
N VAL A 171 1.40 -17.13 -1.57
CA VAL A 171 0.45 -16.04 -1.79
C VAL A 171 0.77 -15.36 -3.11
N VAL A 172 -0.27 -15.07 -3.87
CA VAL A 172 -0.19 -14.27 -5.11
C VAL A 172 -1.24 -13.18 -5.06
N ASP A 173 -0.86 -12.00 -5.55
CA ASP A 173 -1.72 -10.83 -5.67
C ASP A 173 -1.59 -10.19 -7.04
N ALA A 174 -2.70 -9.69 -7.55
CA ALA A 174 -2.75 -8.81 -8.70
C ALA A 174 -3.76 -7.68 -8.45
N THR A 175 -3.34 -6.45 -8.73
CA THR A 175 -4.15 -5.26 -8.58
C THR A 175 -4.08 -4.39 -9.82
N VAL A 176 -5.24 -3.86 -10.23
CA VAL A 176 -5.32 -2.82 -11.25
C VAL A 176 -5.81 -1.54 -10.59
N ARG A 177 -4.99 -0.49 -10.66
CA ARG A 177 -5.27 0.82 -10.09
C ARG A 177 -5.40 1.88 -11.19
N PHE A 178 -6.53 2.56 -11.21
CA PHE A 178 -6.74 3.74 -12.03
C PHE A 178 -6.29 4.98 -11.24
N THR A 179 -5.23 5.63 -11.72
CA THR A 179 -4.63 6.77 -11.03
C THR A 179 -4.15 7.86 -11.99
N LYS A 180 -4.06 9.09 -11.46
CA LYS A 180 -3.35 10.22 -12.07
C LYS A 180 -2.11 10.63 -11.26
N ALA A 181 -1.80 9.92 -10.19
CA ALA A 181 -0.79 10.29 -9.21
C ALA A 181 0.63 10.20 -9.78
N ASN A 182 1.46 11.20 -9.49
CA ASN A 182 2.89 11.20 -9.82
C ASN A 182 3.71 10.87 -8.57
N GLN A 183 4.65 9.93 -8.65
CA GLN A 183 5.44 9.44 -7.51
C GLN A 183 4.55 9.07 -6.31
N PHE A 184 3.58 8.20 -6.56
CA PHE A 184 2.53 7.80 -5.60
C PHE A 184 1.61 8.94 -5.11
N GLY A 185 1.72 10.13 -5.70
CA GLY A 185 0.93 11.34 -5.40
C GLY A 185 1.76 12.47 -4.78
N LEU A 186 3.00 12.18 -4.37
CA LEU A 186 3.89 13.14 -3.72
C LEU A 186 4.21 14.35 -4.62
N LEU A 187 4.24 14.13 -5.94
CA LEU A 187 4.42 15.19 -6.95
C LEU A 187 3.09 15.58 -7.62
N GLY A 188 1.98 15.40 -6.91
CA GLY A 188 0.64 15.76 -7.33
C GLY A 188 0.02 14.83 -8.36
N PHE A 189 -1.03 15.33 -9.01
CA PHE A 189 -1.92 14.54 -9.86
C PHE A 189 -2.11 15.18 -11.23
N GLY A 190 -2.07 14.34 -12.27
CA GLY A 190 -2.04 14.78 -13.66
C GLY A 190 -0.71 15.49 -13.99
N GLY A 191 -0.60 16.04 -15.18
CA GLY A 191 0.60 16.73 -15.60
C GLY A 191 0.41 17.58 -16.84
N ASP A 192 1.48 18.27 -17.22
CA ASP A 192 1.65 19.01 -18.46
C ASP A 192 1.55 18.12 -19.71
N LEU A 193 2.00 16.87 -19.65
CA LEU A 193 1.84 15.93 -20.77
C LEU A 193 0.44 15.29 -20.80
N LYS A 194 -0.05 14.84 -19.64
CA LYS A 194 -1.28 14.02 -19.55
C LYS A 194 -2.05 14.30 -18.26
N ASN A 195 -3.34 14.61 -18.37
CA ASN A 195 -4.22 14.82 -17.21
C ASN A 195 -5.44 13.86 -17.19
N ARG A 196 -5.20 12.57 -17.42
CA ARG A 196 -6.25 11.54 -17.44
C ARG A 196 -5.86 10.35 -16.59
N TYR A 197 -6.87 9.63 -16.09
CA TYR A 197 -6.65 8.36 -15.39
C TYR A 197 -5.96 7.36 -16.31
N LYS A 198 -5.03 6.60 -15.75
CA LYS A 198 -4.40 5.46 -16.43
C LYS A 198 -4.48 4.22 -15.55
N PRO A 199 -4.78 3.05 -16.13
CA PRO A 199 -4.62 1.80 -15.41
C PRO A 199 -3.14 1.56 -15.15
N GLN A 200 -2.82 1.19 -13.91
CA GLN A 200 -1.51 0.79 -13.44
C GLN A 200 -1.65 -0.60 -12.82
N PHE A 201 -0.64 -1.43 -13.02
CA PHE A 201 -0.62 -2.79 -12.51
C PHE A 201 0.24 -2.87 -11.26
N GLU A 202 -0.26 -3.57 -10.25
CA GLU A 202 0.49 -3.99 -9.07
C GLU A 202 0.42 -5.52 -8.99
N GLY A 203 1.51 -6.16 -8.57
CA GLY A 203 1.52 -7.61 -8.41
C GLY A 203 2.52 -8.03 -7.35
N SER A 204 2.18 -9.07 -6.63
CA SER A 204 3.02 -9.62 -5.56
C SER A 204 3.00 -11.14 -5.58
N ALA A 205 4.13 -11.74 -5.25
CA ALA A 205 4.20 -13.17 -4.98
C ALA A 205 5.09 -13.39 -3.75
N GLY A 206 4.63 -14.24 -2.83
CA GLY A 206 5.37 -14.54 -1.60
C GLY A 206 5.20 -15.98 -1.17
N MET A 207 6.26 -16.55 -0.62
CA MET A 207 6.29 -17.91 -0.08
C MET A 207 6.45 -17.86 1.44
N LEU A 208 5.56 -18.55 2.13
CA LEU A 208 5.59 -18.72 3.58
C LEU A 208 6.63 -19.79 3.92
N ILE A 209 7.85 -19.34 4.21
CA ILE A 209 9.01 -20.20 4.53
C ILE A 209 8.83 -20.85 5.90
N LYS A 210 8.24 -20.11 6.84
CA LYS A 210 7.83 -20.58 8.17
C LYS A 210 6.46 -20.01 8.48
N ARG A 211 5.74 -20.60 9.46
CA ARG A 211 4.40 -20.12 9.89
C ARG A 211 4.33 -18.63 10.23
N ASN A 212 5.47 -18.00 10.49
CA ASN A 212 5.60 -16.58 10.82
C ASN A 212 6.59 -15.82 9.92
N LEU A 213 7.08 -16.40 8.81
CA LEU A 213 8.04 -15.74 7.91
C LEU A 213 7.60 -15.91 6.45
N LEU A 214 7.21 -14.80 5.83
CA LEU A 214 6.84 -14.69 4.44
C LEU A 214 7.94 -13.96 3.68
N VAL A 215 8.43 -14.52 2.58
CA VAL A 215 9.44 -13.89 1.71
C VAL A 215 8.86 -13.76 0.31
N GLY A 216 9.03 -12.62 -0.34
CA GLY A 216 8.41 -12.38 -1.64
C GLY A 216 9.01 -11.21 -2.40
N ALA A 217 8.32 -10.85 -3.48
CA ALA A 217 8.66 -9.70 -4.30
C ALA A 217 7.39 -9.01 -4.80
N GLU A 218 7.49 -7.70 -5.02
CA GLU A 218 6.40 -6.87 -5.51
C GLU A 218 6.82 -6.06 -6.74
N VAL A 219 5.86 -5.73 -7.59
CA VAL A 219 6.00 -4.82 -8.71
C VAL A 219 4.81 -3.87 -8.75
N ARG A 220 5.07 -2.60 -9.07
CA ARG A 220 4.02 -1.60 -9.27
C ARG A 220 4.39 -0.65 -10.41
N THR A 221 3.55 -0.54 -11.43
CA THR A 221 3.74 0.43 -12.50
C THR A 221 3.24 1.81 -12.07
N ARG A 222 3.81 2.87 -12.65
CA ARG A 222 3.42 4.26 -12.37
C ARG A 222 3.16 5.04 -13.66
N PRO A 223 2.21 5.98 -13.66
CA PRO A 223 1.93 6.78 -14.84
C PRO A 223 3.02 7.85 -15.02
N SER A 224 3.50 8.02 -16.25
CA SER A 224 4.33 9.19 -16.60
C SER A 224 3.42 10.31 -17.11
N ASN A 225 3.19 11.34 -16.30
CA ASN A 225 2.36 12.49 -16.66
C ASN A 225 3.14 13.80 -16.79
N LEU A 226 4.36 13.87 -16.24
CA LEU A 226 5.17 15.08 -16.16
C LEU A 226 6.25 15.08 -17.26
N GLY A 227 6.47 16.22 -17.91
CA GLY A 227 7.45 16.38 -18.98
C GLY A 227 8.91 16.33 -18.50
N PHE A 228 9.17 16.85 -17.31
CA PHE A 228 10.52 16.95 -16.75
C PHE A 228 11.06 15.63 -16.18
N ALA A 229 10.18 14.66 -15.90
CA ALA A 229 10.54 13.41 -15.25
C ALA A 229 9.70 12.25 -15.78
N ARG A 230 10.40 11.21 -16.28
CA ARG A 230 9.76 9.97 -16.69
C ARG A 230 9.66 9.00 -15.52
N GLU A 231 8.45 8.56 -15.21
CA GLU A 231 8.25 7.53 -14.18
C GLU A 231 8.50 6.13 -14.72
N GLN A 232 9.09 5.30 -13.86
CA GLN A 232 9.39 3.90 -14.11
C GLN A 232 8.53 3.01 -13.19
N ARG A 233 8.61 1.70 -13.35
CA ARG A 233 8.04 0.78 -12.34
C ARG A 233 8.81 0.86 -11.02
N ALA A 234 8.13 0.56 -9.92
CA ALA A 234 8.73 0.27 -8.63
C ALA A 234 8.74 -1.25 -8.43
N LEU A 235 9.78 -1.75 -7.78
CA LEU A 235 9.99 -3.17 -7.48
C LEU A 235 10.50 -3.29 -6.05
N ASP A 236 10.19 -4.39 -5.37
CA ASP A 236 10.91 -4.75 -4.15
C ASP A 236 11.05 -6.27 -4.01
N ALA A 237 11.97 -6.68 -3.14
CA ALA A 237 12.04 -8.01 -2.58
C ALA A 237 11.98 -7.88 -1.05
N PHE A 238 11.06 -8.59 -0.42
CA PHE A 238 10.71 -8.38 0.99
C PHE A 238 10.76 -9.68 1.81
N ALA A 239 10.91 -9.52 3.11
CA ALA A 239 10.70 -10.52 4.14
C ALA A 239 9.84 -9.93 5.26
N ALA A 240 8.67 -10.51 5.49
CA ALA A 240 7.75 -10.16 6.57
C ALA A 240 7.77 -11.24 7.65
N TRP A 241 8.10 -10.84 8.88
CA TRP A 241 8.28 -11.70 10.03
C TRP A 241 7.33 -11.30 11.17
N SER A 242 6.48 -12.23 11.59
CA SER A 242 5.61 -12.07 12.76
C SER A 242 6.33 -12.59 14.01
N VAL A 243 6.60 -11.66 14.94
CA VAL A 243 7.29 -11.94 16.22
C VAL A 243 6.28 -12.40 17.26
N SER A 244 5.10 -11.78 17.25
CA SER A 244 3.95 -12.19 18.04
C SER A 244 2.69 -12.09 17.17
N ARG A 245 1.55 -12.51 17.72
CA ARG A 245 0.25 -12.37 17.02
C ARG A 245 -0.07 -10.92 16.66
N ASN A 246 0.42 -9.97 17.46
CA ASN A 246 0.07 -8.57 17.34
C ASN A 246 1.20 -7.74 16.72
N VAL A 247 2.42 -8.27 16.61
CA VAL A 247 3.60 -7.53 16.14
C VAL A 247 4.27 -8.25 14.99
N ALA A 248 4.51 -7.50 13.90
CA ALA A 248 5.32 -7.98 12.78
C ALA A 248 6.28 -6.91 12.28
N PHE A 249 7.38 -7.36 11.70
CA PHE A 249 8.39 -6.56 11.05
C PHE A 249 8.47 -6.94 9.58
N THR A 250 8.65 -5.97 8.71
CA THR A 250 8.91 -6.20 7.29
C THR A 250 10.18 -5.48 6.90
N ALA A 251 11.10 -6.19 6.25
CA ALA A 251 12.28 -5.61 5.64
C ALA A 251 12.21 -5.88 4.13
N ALA A 252 12.57 -4.90 3.31
CA ALA A 252 12.65 -5.07 1.88
C ALA A 252 13.81 -4.28 1.27
N TYR A 253 14.23 -4.69 0.08
CA TYR A 253 15.10 -3.88 -0.77
C TYR A 253 14.28 -3.39 -1.96
N ALA A 254 14.02 -2.09 -2.00
CA ALA A 254 13.16 -1.46 -2.98
C ALA A 254 13.97 -0.78 -4.10
N ASP A 255 13.55 -0.97 -5.33
CA ASP A 255 13.99 -0.21 -6.51
C ASP A 255 12.84 0.67 -6.99
N LEU A 256 12.94 1.97 -6.70
CA LEU A 256 11.98 2.98 -7.12
C LEU A 256 12.37 3.65 -8.45
N GLY A 257 13.41 3.18 -9.13
CA GLY A 257 13.87 3.75 -10.40
C GLY A 257 14.31 5.20 -10.24
N ASP A 258 13.83 6.07 -11.12
CA ASP A 258 14.14 7.49 -11.08
C ASP A 258 13.05 8.26 -10.31
N ILE A 259 13.47 9.15 -9.40
CA ILE A 259 12.58 10.07 -8.68
C ILE A 259 12.89 11.49 -9.16
N ALA A 260 11.88 12.14 -9.74
CA ALA A 260 12.10 13.39 -10.48
C ALA A 260 13.21 13.21 -11.54
N THR A 261 14.28 14.01 -11.47
CA THR A 261 15.44 13.92 -12.36
C THR A 261 16.60 13.10 -11.76
N VAL A 262 16.46 12.62 -10.52
CA VAL A 262 17.51 11.91 -9.80
C VAL A 262 17.36 10.41 -10.00
N ARG A 263 18.43 9.79 -10.49
CA ARG A 263 18.37 8.41 -11.02
C ARG A 263 18.74 7.37 -9.97
N ARG A 264 18.32 6.12 -10.22
CA ARG A 264 18.76 4.92 -9.46
C ARG A 264 18.48 4.99 -7.95
N GLN A 265 17.23 5.21 -7.59
CA GLN A 265 16.78 5.24 -6.20
C GLN A 265 16.44 3.82 -5.73
N ARG A 266 17.46 3.17 -5.17
CA ARG A 266 17.38 1.80 -4.64
C ARG A 266 17.86 1.75 -3.21
N GLY A 267 17.11 1.14 -2.32
CA GLY A 267 17.49 1.15 -0.92
C GLY A 267 16.60 0.33 -0.01
N ALA A 268 16.85 0.48 1.29
CA ALA A 268 16.24 -0.34 2.32
C ALA A 268 14.86 0.19 2.70
N PHE A 269 13.91 -0.72 2.81
CA PHE A 269 12.57 -0.51 3.36
C PHE A 269 12.49 -1.27 4.68
N LEU A 270 12.02 -0.63 5.73
CA LEU A 270 11.76 -1.24 7.03
C LEU A 270 10.38 -0.81 7.52
N SER A 271 9.59 -1.74 8.01
CA SER A 271 8.27 -1.47 8.56
C SER A 271 8.06 -2.25 9.85
N LEU A 272 7.50 -1.58 10.85
CA LEU A 272 6.98 -2.17 12.08
C LEU A 272 5.46 -2.00 12.08
N GLN A 273 4.75 -3.07 12.40
CA GLN A 273 3.29 -3.04 12.49
C GLN A 273 2.78 -3.68 13.78
N GLY A 274 1.75 -3.04 14.33
CA GLY A 274 0.93 -3.52 15.43
C GLY A 274 -0.47 -3.87 14.93
N SER A 275 -1.10 -4.92 15.46
CA SER A 275 -2.46 -5.31 15.07
C SER A 275 -3.23 -5.96 16.22
N PHE A 276 -4.56 -5.86 16.19
CA PHE A 276 -5.47 -6.56 17.10
C PHE A 276 -6.70 -7.07 16.36
#